data_AF-A0A2N3FLF0-F1
#
_entry.id   AF-A0A2N3FLF0-F1
#
_cell.length_a   1.000
_cell.length_b   1.000
_cell.length_c   1.000
_cell.angle_alpha   90.00
_cell.angle_beta   90.00
_cell.angle_gamma   90.00
#
_symmetry.space_group_name_H-M   'P 1'
#
loop_
_entity.id
_entity.type
_entity.pdbx_description
1 polymer ?
#
loop_
_entity_poly.entity_id
_entity_poly.type
_entity_poly.pdbx_seq_one_letter_code
_entity_poly.pdbx_strand_id
1 'polypeptide(L)'
;MSQGLVIAIIVVVAVLVVAGLVVAGLFLWRRSIRRYIAVLIGKRAGVGAALKTVEQLVAALAEASDGEMIAFAVDASAEERKTLEEVAEQMAIVADELATMPLPKQLWDAANALADAATALTRQTGALSGKEGIEALDALSDVDLVKVRSHFDDGVAYLAEQAEHYDVDATAVYGGGLYI
;
A
#
# COMPACT_ATOMS: atom_id res chain seq x y z
N MET A 1 50.05 -34.76 16.95
CA MET A 1 49.45 -33.41 17.01
C MET A 1 49.31 -33.01 18.48
N SER A 2 49.79 -31.84 18.88
CA SER A 2 49.60 -31.35 20.25
C SER A 2 48.12 -31.01 20.49
N GLN A 3 47.62 -31.24 21.70
CA GLN A 3 46.23 -30.90 22.06
C GLN A 3 45.91 -29.42 21.78
N GLY A 4 46.89 -28.52 21.94
CA GLY A 4 46.74 -27.11 21.60
C GLY A 4 46.45 -26.83 20.13
N LEU A 5 47.04 -27.60 19.21
CA LEU A 5 46.79 -27.46 17.77
C LEU A 5 45.38 -27.93 17.39
N VAL A 6 44.89 -29.00 18.02
CA VAL A 6 43.51 -29.49 17.83
C VAL A 6 42.50 -28.44 18.32
N ILE A 7 42.70 -27.89 19.52
CA ILE A 7 41.83 -26.85 20.09
C ILE A 7 41.82 -25.61 19.19
N ALA A 8 42.99 -25.17 18.72
CA ALA A 8 43.10 -24.02 17.83
C ALA A 8 42.31 -24.23 16.52
N ILE A 9 42.40 -25.41 15.90
CA ILE A 9 41.63 -25.74 14.69
C ILE A 9 40.13 -25.70 14.97
N ILE A 10 39.67 -26.30 16.08
CA ILE A 10 38.25 -26.31 16.45
C ILE A 10 37.73 -24.88 16.63
N VAL A 11 38.49 -24.02 17.32
CA VAL A 11 38.11 -22.62 17.54
C VAL A 11 38.03 -21.85 16.23
N VAL A 12 39.02 -22.02 15.34
CA VAL A 12 39.02 -21.35 14.02
C VAL A 12 37.82 -21.81 13.18
N VAL A 13 37.54 -23.11 13.13
CA VAL A 13 36.38 -23.65 12.41
C VAL A 13 35.08 -23.12 13.01
N ALA A 14 34.95 -23.10 14.33
CA ALA A 14 33.76 -22.56 15.00
C ALA A 14 33.53 -21.08 14.67
N VAL A 15 34.59 -20.26 14.68
CA VAL A 15 34.50 -18.84 14.31
C VAL A 15 34.09 -18.67 12.85
N LEU A 16 34.64 -19.46 11.92
CA LEU A 16 34.28 -19.40 10.51
C LEU A 16 32.82 -19.82 10.28
N VAL A 17 32.34 -20.85 10.99
CA VAL A 17 30.93 -21.28 10.91
C VAL A 17 30.00 -20.20 11.43
N VAL A 18 30.30 -19.61 12.59
CA VAL A 18 29.50 -18.51 13.15
C VAL A 18 29.48 -17.31 12.21
N ALA A 19 30.64 -16.90 11.69
CA ALA A 19 30.74 -15.81 10.72
C ALA A 19 29.91 -16.11 9.46
N GLY A 20 30.00 -17.33 8.94
CA GLY A 20 29.20 -17.78 7.80
C GLY A 20 27.69 -17.71 8.06
N LEU A 21 27.23 -18.16 9.23
CA LEU A 21 25.83 -18.09 9.63
C LEU A 21 25.33 -16.65 9.76
N VAL A 22 26.16 -15.74 10.31
CA VAL A 22 25.81 -14.32 10.42
C VAL A 22 25.65 -13.71 9.03
N VAL A 23 26.59 -13.95 8.12
CA VAL A 23 26.52 -13.43 6.74
C VAL A 23 25.30 -13.99 6.00
N ALA A 24 25.04 -15.29 6.12
CA ALA A 24 23.86 -15.92 5.52
C ALA A 24 22.55 -15.34 6.10
N GLY A 25 22.49 -15.13 7.41
CA GLY A 25 21.34 -14.52 8.07
C GLY A 25 21.07 -13.09 7.59
N LEU A 26 22.11 -12.26 7.48
CA LEU A 26 22.00 -10.90 6.95
C LEU A 26 21.55 -10.88 5.49
N PHE A 27 22.03 -11.82 4.68
CA PHE A 27 21.63 -11.95 3.28
C PHE A 27 20.14 -12.33 3.15
N LEU A 28 19.68 -13.32 3.92
CA LEU A 28 18.28 -13.73 3.95
C LEU A 28 17.36 -12.61 4.46
N TRP A 29 17.80 -11.87 5.49
CA TRP A 29 17.08 -10.70 6.01
C TRP A 29 16.91 -9.61 4.95
N ARG A 30 18.00 -9.22 4.27
CA ARG A 30 17.93 -8.25 3.17
C ARG A 30 17.02 -8.72 2.05
N ARG A 31 17.11 -9.99 1.66
CA ARG A 31 16.25 -10.56 0.62
C ARG A 31 14.76 -10.55 1.03
N SER A 32 14.48 -10.83 2.30
CA SER A 32 13.11 -10.76 2.85
C SER A 32 12.57 -9.34 2.79
N ILE A 33 13.33 -8.33 3.23
CA ILE A 33 12.92 -6.92 3.15
C ILE A 33 12.63 -6.49 1.72
N ARG A 34 13.51 -6.82 0.77
CA ARG A 34 13.31 -6.51 -0.66
C ARG A 34 11.97 -7.06 -1.18
N ARG A 35 11.58 -8.25 -0.74
CA ARG A 35 10.28 -8.86 -1.09
C ARG A 35 9.12 -8.05 -0.53
N TYR A 36 9.17 -7.62 0.73
CA TYR A 36 8.12 -6.79 1.31
C TYR A 36 8.02 -5.42 0.64
N ILE A 37 9.15 -4.80 0.28
CA ILE A 37 9.16 -3.56 -0.50
C ILE A 37 8.43 -3.77 -1.84
N ALA A 38 8.71 -4.85 -2.57
CA ALA A 38 8.01 -5.15 -3.81
C ALA A 38 6.49 -5.35 -3.62
N VAL A 39 6.07 -6.00 -2.54
CA VAL A 39 4.65 -6.15 -2.18
C VAL A 39 4.01 -4.78 -1.91
N LEU A 40 4.67 -3.92 -1.14
CA LEU A 40 4.18 -2.57 -0.83
C LEU A 40 4.12 -1.68 -2.08
N ILE A 41 5.03 -1.84 -3.05
CA ILE A 41 4.95 -1.16 -4.34
C ILE A 41 3.68 -1.56 -5.08
N GLY A 42 3.32 -2.85 -5.07
CA GLY A 42 2.06 -3.33 -5.63
C GLY A 42 0.83 -2.74 -4.94
N LYS A 43 0.82 -2.71 -3.59
CA LYS A 43 -0.28 -2.11 -2.82
C LYS A 43 -0.39 -0.61 -3.06
N ARG A 44 0.73 0.12 -3.09
CA ARG A 44 0.79 1.54 -3.48
C ARG A 44 0.14 1.78 -4.85
N ALA A 45 0.45 0.95 -5.85
CA ALA A 45 -0.14 1.10 -7.18
C ALA A 45 -1.68 0.94 -7.13
N GLY A 46 -2.19 -0.01 -6.33
CA GLY A 46 -3.62 -0.20 -6.11
C GLY A 46 -4.29 1.00 -5.46
N VAL A 47 -3.73 1.51 -4.35
CA VAL A 47 -4.25 2.70 -3.65
C VAL A 47 -4.20 3.94 -4.56
N GLY A 48 -3.10 4.12 -5.30
CA GLY A 48 -2.94 5.25 -6.21
C GLY A 48 -3.92 5.20 -7.39
N ALA A 49 -4.21 4.01 -7.92
CA ALA A 49 -5.21 3.84 -8.96
C ALA A 49 -6.62 4.17 -8.44
N ALA A 50 -6.98 3.66 -7.25
CA ALA A 50 -8.26 3.96 -6.62
C ALA A 50 -8.43 5.46 -6.34
N LEU A 51 -7.41 6.11 -5.75
CA LEU A 51 -7.42 7.55 -5.54
C LEU A 51 -7.64 8.31 -6.85
N LYS A 52 -6.89 7.97 -7.90
CA LYS A 52 -7.04 8.61 -9.21
C LYS A 52 -8.44 8.43 -9.79
N THR A 53 -9.04 7.25 -9.65
CA THR A 53 -10.42 6.99 -10.09
C THR A 53 -11.40 7.91 -9.37
N VAL A 54 -11.28 8.05 -8.05
CA VAL A 54 -12.15 8.94 -7.26
C VAL A 54 -11.91 10.41 -7.62
N GLU A 55 -10.66 10.86 -7.76
CA GLU A 55 -10.31 12.21 -8.22
C GLU A 55 -10.97 12.53 -9.56
N GLN A 56 -10.91 11.59 -10.52
CA GLN A 56 -11.51 11.76 -11.84
C GLN A 56 -13.04 11.82 -11.79
N LEU A 57 -13.66 10.96 -10.98
CA LEU A 57 -15.11 10.92 -10.81
C LEU A 57 -15.63 12.20 -10.16
N VAL A 58 -14.97 12.67 -9.10
CA VAL A 58 -15.34 13.94 -8.43
C VAL A 58 -15.16 15.12 -9.39
N ALA A 59 -14.09 15.14 -10.19
CA ALA A 59 -13.90 16.17 -11.22
C ALA A 59 -15.00 16.12 -12.29
N ALA A 60 -15.39 14.92 -12.75
CA ALA A 60 -16.48 14.75 -13.71
C ALA A 60 -17.82 15.23 -13.14
N LEU A 61 -18.12 14.90 -11.87
CA LEU A 61 -19.32 15.39 -11.20
C LEU A 61 -19.30 16.92 -11.00
N ALA A 62 -18.14 17.51 -10.74
CA ALA A 62 -18.02 18.96 -10.60
C ALA A 62 -18.30 19.72 -11.92
N GLU A 63 -18.05 19.07 -13.07
CA GLU A 63 -18.34 19.61 -14.41
C GLU A 63 -19.70 19.14 -14.96
N ALA A 64 -20.41 18.28 -14.23
CA ALA A 64 -21.65 17.67 -14.65
C ALA A 64 -22.80 18.68 -14.71
N SER A 65 -23.75 18.43 -15.61
CA SER A 65 -25.01 19.16 -15.67
C SER A 65 -25.90 18.88 -14.45
N ASP A 66 -26.85 19.77 -14.17
CA ASP A 66 -27.83 19.57 -13.09
C ASP A 66 -28.57 18.22 -13.21
N GLY A 67 -28.84 17.76 -14.44
CA GLY A 67 -29.49 16.49 -14.70
C GLY A 67 -28.63 15.28 -14.31
N GLU A 68 -27.33 15.34 -14.58
CA GLU A 68 -26.36 14.29 -14.20
C GLU A 68 -26.11 14.29 -12.69
N MET A 69 -26.06 15.47 -12.05
CA MET A 69 -25.96 15.58 -10.59
C MET A 69 -27.21 15.02 -9.89
N ILE A 70 -28.40 15.26 -10.44
CA ILE A 70 -29.64 14.67 -9.95
C ILE A 70 -29.63 13.15 -10.17
N ALA A 71 -29.16 12.68 -11.32
CA ALA A 71 -29.05 11.25 -11.59
C ALA A 71 -28.11 10.57 -10.58
N PHE A 72 -26.95 11.16 -10.29
CA PHE A 72 -26.04 10.68 -9.25
C PHE A 72 -26.71 10.62 -7.87
N ALA A 73 -27.48 11.65 -7.52
CA ALA A 73 -28.12 11.75 -6.22
C ALA A 73 -29.26 10.74 -6.04
N VAL A 74 -30.07 10.51 -7.08
CA VAL A 74 -31.34 9.78 -6.97
C VAL A 74 -31.26 8.34 -7.50
N ASP A 75 -30.33 8.06 -8.42
CA ASP A 75 -30.13 6.72 -8.97
C ASP A 75 -28.92 6.04 -8.31
N ALA A 76 -29.18 5.25 -7.27
CA ALA A 76 -28.15 4.44 -6.63
C ALA A 76 -27.47 3.43 -7.57
N SER A 77 -28.08 3.12 -8.72
CA SER A 77 -27.54 2.21 -9.72
C SER A 77 -26.68 2.89 -10.79
N ALA A 78 -26.52 4.22 -10.71
CA ALA A 78 -25.64 5.00 -11.56
C ALA A 78 -24.21 4.45 -11.54
N GLU A 79 -23.50 4.57 -12.66
CA GLU A 79 -22.17 4.00 -12.85
C GLU A 79 -21.15 4.59 -11.87
N GLU A 80 -21.25 5.88 -11.60
CA GLU A 80 -20.42 6.60 -10.65
C GLU A 80 -20.60 6.04 -9.22
N ARG A 81 -21.86 5.75 -8.84
CA ARG A 81 -22.20 5.21 -7.53
C ARG A 81 -21.62 3.82 -7.32
N LYS A 82 -21.75 2.95 -8.33
CA LYS A 82 -21.14 1.61 -8.33
C LYS A 82 -19.62 1.69 -8.26
N THR A 83 -19.01 2.59 -9.03
CA THR A 83 -17.56 2.77 -9.03
C THR A 83 -17.04 3.17 -7.64
N LEU A 84 -17.74 4.07 -6.95
CA LEU A 84 -17.38 4.49 -5.58
C LEU A 84 -17.54 3.37 -4.55
N GLU A 85 -18.56 2.54 -4.70
CA GLU A 85 -18.78 1.35 -3.87
C GLU A 85 -17.69 0.30 -4.09
N GLU A 86 -17.36 -0.01 -5.34
CA GLU A 86 -16.26 -0.92 -5.70
C GLU A 86 -14.92 -0.43 -5.14
N VAL A 87 -14.64 0.88 -5.24
CA VAL A 87 -13.46 1.49 -4.62
C VAL A 87 -13.50 1.32 -3.10
N ALA A 88 -14.66 1.53 -2.46
CA ALA A 88 -14.79 1.40 -1.01
C ALA A 88 -14.44 -0.02 -0.53
N GLU A 89 -15.04 -1.02 -1.19
CA GLU A 89 -14.83 -2.45 -0.90
C GLU A 89 -13.37 -2.85 -1.13
N GLN A 90 -12.80 -2.49 -2.29
CA GLN A 90 -11.42 -2.83 -2.62
C GLN A 90 -10.44 -2.18 -1.63
N MET A 91 -10.65 -0.92 -1.28
CA MET A 91 -9.78 -0.23 -0.33
C MET A 91 -9.95 -0.74 1.11
N ALA A 92 -11.11 -1.27 1.48
CA ALA A 92 -11.32 -1.88 2.79
C ALA A 92 -10.43 -3.11 2.95
N ILE A 93 -10.38 -3.95 1.90
CA ILE A 93 -9.51 -5.13 1.86
C ILE A 93 -8.04 -4.69 1.91
N VAL A 94 -7.65 -3.72 1.09
CA VAL A 94 -6.25 -3.25 1.05
C VAL A 94 -5.82 -2.63 2.38
N ALA A 95 -6.68 -1.87 3.05
CA ALA A 95 -6.42 -1.29 4.36
C ALA A 95 -6.18 -2.38 5.42
N ASP A 96 -7.06 -3.40 5.47
CA ASP A 96 -6.92 -4.52 6.39
C ASP A 96 -5.66 -5.34 6.13
N GLU A 97 -5.36 -5.63 4.86
CA GLU A 97 -4.14 -6.34 4.47
C GLU A 97 -2.88 -5.56 4.88
N LEU A 98 -2.85 -4.24 4.68
CA LEU A 98 -1.71 -3.41 5.06
C LEU A 98 -1.54 -3.33 6.59
N ALA A 99 -2.65 -3.25 7.34
CA ALA A 99 -2.64 -3.19 8.79
C ALA A 99 -2.20 -4.51 9.46
N THR A 100 -2.53 -5.65 8.84
CA THR A 100 -2.26 -6.99 9.40
C THR A 100 -0.97 -7.62 8.87
N MET A 101 -0.33 -7.01 7.86
CA MET A 101 0.87 -7.57 7.25
C MET A 101 2.03 -7.64 8.26
N PRO A 102 2.71 -8.80 8.41
CA PRO A 102 3.85 -8.94 9.30
C PRO A 102 5.10 -8.30 8.65
N LEU A 103 5.18 -6.98 8.74
CA LEU A 103 6.24 -6.18 8.13
C LEU A 103 7.44 -6.00 9.07
N PRO A 104 8.67 -5.95 8.52
CA PRO A 104 9.81 -5.39 9.22
C PRO A 104 9.52 -3.95 9.65
N LYS A 105 10.01 -3.54 10.84
CA LYS A 105 9.74 -2.21 11.42
C LYS A 105 10.09 -1.05 10.50
N GLN A 106 11.11 -1.22 9.65
CA GLN A 106 11.56 -0.20 8.70
C GLN A 106 10.49 0.15 7.65
N LEU A 107 9.51 -0.74 7.43
CA LEU A 107 8.47 -0.55 6.43
C LEU A 107 7.13 -0.13 7.04
N TRP A 108 7.05 0.02 8.37
CA TRP A 108 5.79 0.34 9.06
C TRP A 108 5.25 1.71 8.66
N ASP A 109 6.10 2.73 8.57
CA ASP A 109 5.65 4.09 8.23
C ASP A 109 5.03 4.15 6.83
N ALA A 110 5.67 3.49 5.86
CA ALA A 110 5.14 3.37 4.50
C ALA A 110 3.80 2.61 4.47
N ALA A 111 3.71 1.47 5.17
CA ALA A 111 2.49 0.67 5.18
C ALA A 111 1.34 1.35 5.93
N ASN A 112 1.62 2.00 7.06
CA ASN A 112 0.63 2.74 7.83
C ASN A 112 0.09 3.93 7.04
N ALA A 113 0.95 4.71 6.38
CA ALA A 113 0.49 5.84 5.56
C ALA A 113 -0.36 5.38 4.36
N LEU A 114 0.02 4.27 3.71
CA LEU A 114 -0.80 3.67 2.65
C LEU A 114 -2.13 3.09 3.19
N ALA A 115 -2.13 2.50 4.38
CA ALA A 115 -3.33 1.99 5.04
C ALA A 115 -4.27 3.13 5.45
N ASP A 116 -3.72 4.25 5.93
CA ASP A 116 -4.47 5.46 6.28
C ASP A 116 -5.13 6.06 5.02
N ALA A 117 -4.40 6.10 3.89
CA ALA A 117 -4.96 6.52 2.61
C ALA A 117 -6.11 5.60 2.16
N ALA A 118 -5.91 4.28 2.21
CA ALA A 118 -6.93 3.30 1.85
C ALA A 118 -8.16 3.38 2.77
N THR A 119 -7.95 3.50 4.08
CA THR A 119 -9.01 3.66 5.09
C THR A 119 -9.80 4.95 4.86
N ALA A 120 -9.10 6.05 4.54
CA ALA A 120 -9.74 7.32 4.24
C ALA A 120 -10.58 7.22 2.95
N LEU A 121 -10.09 6.56 1.89
CA LEU A 121 -10.86 6.27 0.69
C LEU A 121 -12.12 5.46 1.01
N THR A 122 -11.97 4.30 1.66
CA THR A 122 -13.10 3.45 2.07
C THR A 122 -14.14 4.22 2.84
N ARG A 123 -13.72 5.03 3.82
CA ARG A 123 -14.65 5.79 4.66
C ARG A 123 -15.37 6.87 3.85
N GLN A 124 -14.67 7.61 3.00
CA GLN A 124 -15.25 8.71 2.22
C GLN A 124 -16.17 8.18 1.11
N THR A 125 -15.72 7.19 0.33
CA THR A 125 -16.55 6.62 -0.75
C THR A 125 -17.65 5.72 -0.21
N GLY A 126 -17.39 4.95 0.85
CA GLY A 126 -18.40 4.12 1.52
C GLY A 126 -19.49 4.92 2.22
N ALA A 127 -19.20 6.15 2.67
CA ALA A 127 -20.21 7.04 3.25
C ALA A 127 -21.29 7.49 2.26
N LEU A 128 -21.09 7.27 0.96
CA LEU A 128 -22.08 7.53 -0.09
C LEU A 128 -23.05 6.34 -0.25
N SER A 129 -22.65 5.12 0.09
CA SER A 129 -23.48 3.92 -0.07
C SER A 129 -24.75 4.01 0.79
N GLY A 130 -25.88 3.65 0.20
CA GLY A 130 -27.20 3.68 0.85
C GLY A 130 -27.81 5.06 1.08
N LYS A 131 -27.15 6.16 0.69
CA LYS A 131 -27.71 7.53 0.74
C LYS A 131 -28.29 7.94 -0.61
N GLU A 132 -29.37 8.70 -0.61
CA GLU A 132 -30.02 9.23 -1.83
C GLU A 132 -30.42 10.70 -1.66
N GLY A 133 -30.64 11.39 -2.78
CA GLY A 133 -31.03 12.79 -2.84
C GLY A 133 -29.99 13.71 -2.19
N ILE A 134 -30.46 14.60 -1.31
CA ILE A 134 -29.61 15.61 -0.65
C ILE A 134 -28.53 14.94 0.21
N GLU A 135 -28.83 13.83 0.88
CA GLU A 135 -27.86 13.15 1.76
C GLU A 135 -26.65 12.60 0.98
N ALA A 136 -26.85 12.19 -0.27
CA ALA A 136 -25.78 11.76 -1.16
C ALA A 136 -24.90 12.94 -1.60
N LEU A 137 -25.51 14.10 -1.87
CA LEU A 137 -24.80 15.32 -2.24
C LEU A 137 -24.02 15.91 -1.05
N ASP A 138 -24.60 15.89 0.15
CA ASP A 138 -23.91 16.30 1.38
C ASP A 138 -22.70 15.39 1.64
N ALA A 139 -22.88 14.07 1.53
CA ALA A 139 -21.77 13.11 1.67
C ALA A 139 -20.67 13.30 0.61
N LEU A 140 -21.05 13.69 -0.63
CA LEU A 140 -20.10 14.03 -1.68
C LEU A 140 -19.31 15.31 -1.34
N SER A 141 -19.98 16.31 -0.75
CA SER A 141 -19.34 17.55 -0.33
C SER A 141 -18.34 17.38 0.83
N ASP A 142 -18.53 16.33 1.64
CA ASP A 142 -17.64 15.97 2.76
C ASP A 142 -16.39 15.17 2.34
N VAL A 143 -16.26 14.82 1.05
CA VAL A 143 -15.11 14.08 0.52
C VAL A 143 -13.87 14.98 0.52
N ASP A 144 -12.91 14.64 1.38
CA ASP A 144 -11.62 15.32 1.50
C ASP A 144 -10.52 14.51 0.81
N LEU A 145 -10.43 14.68 -0.51
CA LEU A 145 -9.38 14.04 -1.32
C LEU A 145 -7.98 14.60 -1.04
N VAL A 146 -7.87 15.84 -0.55
CA VAL A 146 -6.58 16.45 -0.21
C VAL A 146 -5.92 15.68 0.92
N LYS A 147 -6.69 15.32 1.95
CA LYS A 147 -6.19 14.51 3.05
C LYS A 147 -5.79 13.10 2.62
N VAL A 148 -6.61 12.44 1.78
CA VAL A 148 -6.25 11.13 1.23
C VAL A 148 -4.94 11.21 0.45
N ARG A 149 -4.80 12.26 -0.37
CA ARG A 149 -3.61 12.49 -1.17
C ARG A 149 -2.37 12.68 -0.31
N SER A 150 -2.47 13.45 0.76
CA SER A 150 -1.36 13.63 1.72
C SER A 150 -0.88 12.29 2.29
N HIS A 151 -1.79 11.45 2.78
CA HIS A 151 -1.43 10.12 3.30
C HIS A 151 -0.78 9.24 2.24
N PHE A 152 -1.31 9.28 1.00
CA PHE A 152 -0.75 8.53 -0.10
C PHE A 152 0.67 9.00 -0.44
N ASP A 153 0.89 10.31 -0.58
CA ASP A 153 2.17 10.89 -0.94
C ASP A 153 3.23 10.65 0.16
N ASP A 154 2.85 10.70 1.44
CA ASP A 154 3.72 10.30 2.56
C ASP A 154 4.14 8.81 2.44
N GLY A 155 3.17 7.92 2.19
CA GLY A 155 3.44 6.50 1.98
C GLY A 155 4.35 6.23 0.78
N VAL A 156 4.17 7.01 -0.30
CA VAL A 156 5.07 6.99 -1.46
C VAL A 156 6.49 7.40 -1.08
N ALA A 157 6.65 8.48 -0.33
CA ALA A 157 7.95 9.00 0.07
C ALA A 157 8.70 8.01 0.97
N TYR A 158 8.04 7.49 2.02
CA TYR A 158 8.63 6.48 2.90
C TYR A 158 9.02 5.21 2.14
N LEU A 159 8.16 4.75 1.22
CA LEU A 159 8.46 3.56 0.44
C LEU A 159 9.64 3.80 -0.52
N ALA A 160 9.75 4.99 -1.12
CA ALA A 160 10.86 5.34 -2.00
C ALA A 160 12.20 5.36 -1.25
N GLU A 161 12.24 5.93 -0.05
CA GLU A 161 13.43 5.93 0.81
C GLU A 161 13.90 4.50 1.11
N GLN A 162 12.96 3.61 1.48
CA GLN A 162 13.29 2.22 1.76
C GLN A 162 13.70 1.45 0.50
N ALA A 163 13.03 1.70 -0.63
CA ALA A 163 13.40 1.09 -1.91
C ALA A 163 14.81 1.48 -2.34
N GLU A 164 15.20 2.75 -2.16
CA GLU A 164 16.57 3.23 -2.42
C GLU A 164 17.56 2.57 -1.45
N HIS A 165 17.27 2.58 -0.15
CA HIS A 165 18.16 1.98 0.86
C HIS A 165 18.46 0.50 0.60
N TYR A 166 17.46 -0.25 0.14
CA TYR A 166 17.59 -1.67 -0.15
C TYR A 166 17.88 -1.99 -1.62
N ASP A 167 18.06 -0.98 -2.48
CA ASP A 167 18.36 -1.13 -3.91
C ASP A 167 17.32 -2.03 -4.60
N VAL A 168 16.06 -1.58 -4.53
CA VAL A 168 14.89 -2.18 -5.17
C VAL A 168 14.37 -1.22 -6.23
N ASP A 169 14.51 -1.59 -7.50
CA ASP A 169 14.02 -0.77 -8.60
C ASP A 169 12.49 -0.91 -8.75
N ALA A 170 11.79 0.21 -8.82
CA ALA A 170 10.33 0.23 -8.97
C ALA A 170 9.87 -0.34 -10.32
N THR A 171 10.72 -0.30 -11.35
CA THR A 171 10.43 -0.86 -12.67
C THR A 171 10.56 -2.38 -12.74
N ALA A 172 11.30 -3.00 -11.82
CA ALA A 172 11.47 -4.46 -11.77
C ALA A 172 10.18 -5.20 -11.37
N VAL A 173 9.25 -4.51 -10.70
CA VAL A 173 7.98 -5.10 -10.22
C VAL A 173 6.97 -5.32 -11.37
N TYR A 174 7.11 -4.62 -12.49
CA TYR A 174 6.25 -4.81 -13.69
C TYR A 174 6.72 -5.91 -14.64
N GLY A 175 7.94 -6.45 -14.47
CA GLY A 175 8.47 -7.56 -15.28
C GLY A 175 8.60 -8.91 -14.56
N GLY A 176 8.39 -8.94 -13.24
CA GLY A 176 8.70 -10.09 -12.39
C GLY A 176 7.52 -10.98 -12.00
N GLY A 177 6.39 -10.87 -12.70
CA GLY A 177 5.24 -11.77 -12.53
C GLY A 177 5.51 -13.14 -13.16
N LEU A 178 6.50 -13.88 -12.67
CA LEU A 178 6.75 -15.32 -12.85
C LEU A 178 8.12 -15.60 -12.19
N TYR A 179 8.25 -16.70 -11.45
CA TYR A 179 9.44 -17.15 -10.71
C TYR A 179 9.60 -16.66 -9.25
N ILE A 180 8.58 -16.96 -8.42
CA ILE A 180 8.82 -17.66 -7.14
C ILE A 180 7.80 -18.80 -7.05
#